data_AF-A0A2C6LFG2-F1
#
_entry.id   AF-A0A2C6LFG2-F1
#
_cell.length_a   1.000
_cell.length_b   1.000
_cell.length_c   1.000
_cell.angle_alpha   90.00
_cell.angle_beta   90.00
_cell.angle_gamma   90.00
#
_symmetry.space_group_name_H-M   'P 1'
#
loop_
_entity.id
_entity.type
_entity.pdbx_description
1 polymer ?
#
loop_
_entity_poly.entity_id
_entity_poly.type
_entity_poly.pdbx_seq_one_letter_code
_entity_poly.pdbx_strand_id
1 'polypeptide(L)' 'MTIAVTKGSLTDYTFFIMENQSTDIHQASQPPTGSLGTGVSQGHKVHGTITIDCPRTDATVMLTHGSGMSSPISALMIRA' A
#
# COMPACT_ATOMS: atom_id res chain seq x y z
N MET A 1 0.15 -5.79 8.55
CA MET A 1 1.42 -5.28 7.98
C MET A 1 1.80 -4.02 8.74
N THR A 2 3.07 -3.86 9.10
CA THR A 2 3.59 -2.65 9.76
C THR A 2 4.43 -1.89 8.75
N ILE A 3 4.14 -0.61 8.56
CA ILE A 3 4.82 0.25 7.59
C ILE A 3 5.61 1.31 8.35
N ALA A 4 6.88 1.48 7.98
CA ALA A 4 7.68 2.61 8.45
C ALA A 4 7.69 3.70 7.38
N VAL A 5 7.20 4.90 7.71
CA VAL A 5 7.41 6.09 6.89
C VAL A 5 8.85 6.55 7.07
N THR A 6 9.68 6.32 6.05
CA THR A 6 11.12 6.62 6.05
C THR A 6 11.44 7.96 5.39
N LYS A 7 10.53 8.51 4.60
CA LYS A 7 10.69 9.79 3.91
C LYS A 7 9.32 10.43 3.67
N GLY A 8 9.24 11.76 3.80
CA GLY A 8 8.01 12.51 3.50
C GLY A 8 6.86 12.16 4.43
N SER A 9 5.67 12.11 3.84
CA SER A 9 4.40 11.81 4.48
C SER A 9 3.72 10.60 3.86
N LEU A 10 2.75 9.98 4.54
CA LEU A 10 2.06 8.82 3.99
C LEU A 10 1.30 9.10 2.67
N THR A 11 0.95 10.35 2.37
CA THR A 11 0.37 10.71 1.07
C THR A 11 1.34 10.58 -0.09
N ASP A 12 2.65 10.54 0.21
CA ASP A 12 3.69 10.26 -0.76
C ASP A 12 3.83 8.76 -1.06
N TYR A 13 2.96 7.91 -0.53
CA TYR A 13 3.01 6.46 -0.70
C TYR A 13 1.77 5.95 -1.46
N THR A 14 1.97 4.93 -2.30
CA THR A 14 0.90 4.32 -3.08
C THR A 14 0.77 2.84 -2.76
N PHE A 15 -0.47 2.37 -2.63
CA PHE A 15 -0.81 0.97 -2.44
C PHE A 15 -1.25 0.37 -3.78
N PHE A 16 -0.62 -0.74 -4.15
CA PHE A 16 -0.95 -1.54 -5.31
C PHE A 16 -1.32 -2.95 -4.87
N ILE A 17 -2.19 -3.60 -5.63
CA ILE A 17 -2.39 -5.04 -5.54
C ILE A 17 -2.12 -5.66 -6.90
N MET A 18 -1.30 -6.70 -6.90
CA MET A 18 -0.89 -7.44 -8.08
C MET A 18 -1.34 -8.87 -7.93
N GLU A 19 -2.05 -9.38 -8.93
CA GLU A 19 -2.40 -10.80 -9.00
C GLU A 19 -1.14 -11.63 -9.20
N ASN A 20 -0.97 -12.68 -8.41
CA ASN A 20 0.20 -13.54 -8.54
C ASN A 20 0.16 -14.22 -9.93
N GLN A 21 1.31 -14.25 -10.60
CA GLN A 21 1.45 -14.78 -11.97
C GLN A 21 0.71 -13.97 -13.06
N SER A 22 0.17 -12.78 -12.74
CA SER A 22 -0.36 -11.84 -13.71
C SER A 22 0.55 -10.61 -13.85
N THR A 23 0.38 -9.89 -14.95
CA THR A 23 0.91 -8.53 -15.13
C THR A 23 -0.12 -7.45 -14.77
N ASP A 24 -1.30 -7.85 -14.30
CA ASP A 24 -2.38 -6.93 -13.94
C ASP A 24 -2.09 -6.27 -12.59
N ILE A 25 -2.23 -4.94 -12.59
CA ILE A 25 -1.90 -4.09 -11.46
C ILE A 25 -3.10 -3.22 -11.17
N HIS A 26 -3.69 -3.44 -10.00
CA HIS A 26 -4.82 -2.67 -9.53
C HIS A 26 -4.30 -1.66 -8.51
N GLN A 27 -4.50 -0.37 -8.79
CA GLN A 27 -4.17 0.69 -7.85
C GLN A 27 -5.35 0.87 -6.89
N ALA A 28 -5.08 0.88 -5.59
CA ALA A 28 -6.11 1.25 -4.62
C ALA A 28 -6.55 2.70 -4.85
N SER A 29 -7.85 2.96 -4.86
CA SER A 29 -8.38 4.32 -5.01
C SER A 29 -7.78 5.24 -3.94
N GLN A 30 -7.26 6.40 -4.34
CA GLN A 30 -6.80 7.43 -3.41
C GLN A 30 -7.94 8.42 -3.10
N PRO A 31 -8.11 8.85 -1.84
CA PRO A 31 -7.39 8.36 -0.67
C PRO A 31 -7.85 6.94 -0.29
N PRO A 32 -6.96 6.07 0.21
CA PRO A 32 -7.38 4.79 0.77
C PRO A 32 -8.48 5.05 1.81
N THR A 33 -9.60 4.36 1.68
CA THR A 33 -10.70 4.46 2.65
C THR A 33 -10.22 3.94 4.00
N GLY A 34 -9.92 4.85 4.93
CA GLY A 34 -9.36 4.49 6.23
C GLY A 34 -8.79 5.65 7.05
N SER A 35 -8.54 5.37 8.33
CA SER A 35 -8.16 6.34 9.37
C SER A 35 -6.66 6.58 9.50
N LEU A 36 -5.90 6.50 8.41
CA LEU A 36 -4.44 6.63 8.48
C LEU A 36 -3.98 8.05 8.93
N GLY A 37 -4.87 9.04 8.84
CA GLY A 37 -4.64 10.40 9.30
C GLY A 37 -3.78 11.24 8.33
N THR A 38 -4.05 12.53 8.26
CA THR A 38 -3.40 13.46 7.30
C THR A 38 -2.07 14.03 7.79
N GLY A 39 -1.38 13.36 8.73
CA GLY A 39 -0.22 13.92 9.43
C GLY A 39 0.90 12.92 9.76
N VAL A 40 0.99 11.82 9.02
CA VAL A 40 2.01 10.79 9.27
C VAL A 40 3.33 11.17 8.60
N SER A 41 4.25 11.76 9.36
CA SER A 41 5.60 12.12 8.90
C SER A 41 6.64 11.09 9.33
N GLN A 42 7.82 11.14 8.71
CA GLN A 42 8.98 10.31 9.10
C GLN A 42 9.17 10.23 10.63
N GLY A 43 9.37 9.01 11.13
CA GLY A 43 9.58 8.73 12.56
C GLY A 43 8.30 8.49 13.38
N HIS A 44 7.12 8.76 12.83
CA HIS A 44 5.85 8.43 13.48
C HIS A 44 5.48 6.97 13.28
N LYS A 45 4.88 6.36 14.32
CA LYS A 45 4.19 5.07 14.22
C LYS A 45 2.70 5.33 14.24
N VAL A 46 1.98 4.80 13.26
CA VAL A 46 0.53 4.98 13.13
C VAL A 46 -0.11 3.64 12.84
N HIS A 47 -1.29 3.43 13.43
CA HIS A 47 -2.16 2.30 13.12
C HIS A 47 -3.37 2.81 12.37
N GLY A 48 -3.70 2.16 11.26
CA GLY A 48 -4.90 2.45 10.49
C GLY A 48 -5.29 1.27 9.64
N THR A 49 -6.48 1.36 9.07
CA THR A 49 -7.02 0.37 8.14
C THR A 49 -6.96 0.94 6.74
N ILE A 50 -6.73 0.07 5.75
CA ILE A 50 -6.86 0.40 4.32
C ILE A 50 -7.76 -0.68 3.73
N THR A 51 -8.72 -0.25 2.93
CA THR A 51 -9.56 -1.17 2.15
C THR A 51 -9.09 -1.15 0.71
N ILE A 52 -8.80 -2.32 0.15
CA ILE A 52 -8.43 -2.51 -1.26
C ILE A 52 -9.32 -3.62 -1.79
N ASP A 53 -9.95 -3.39 -2.94
CA ASP A 53 -10.68 -4.45 -3.61
C ASP A 53 -9.67 -5.51 -4.07
N CYS A 54 -9.79 -6.70 -3.49
CA CYS A 54 -8.88 -7.81 -3.77
C CYS A 54 -9.38 -8.60 -4.98
N PRO A 55 -8.51 -8.93 -5.95
CA PRO A 55 -8.84 -9.96 -6.93
C PRO A 55 -9.10 -11.27 -6.17
N ARG A 56 -10.06 -12.09 -6.64
CA ARG A 56 -10.44 -13.36 -5.98
C ARG A 56 -9.42 -14.48 -6.24
N THR A 57 -8.14 -14.13 -6.22
CA THR A 57 -6.99 -14.96 -6.53
C THR A 57 -5.86 -14.62 -5.57
N ASP A 58 -4.85 -15.48 -5.49
CA ASP A 58 -3.63 -15.16 -4.73
C ASP A 58 -3.03 -13.86 -5.27
N ALA A 59 -2.74 -12.92 -4.37
CA ALA A 59 -2.30 -11.58 -4.75
C ALA A 59 -1.28 -11.03 -3.76
N THR A 60 -0.53 -10.03 -4.20
CA THR A 60 0.45 -9.33 -3.37
C THR A 60 0.07 -7.87 -3.27
N VAL A 61 -0.16 -7.39 -2.05
CA VAL A 61 -0.28 -5.96 -1.77
C VAL A 61 1.13 -5.39 -1.65
N MET A 62 1.42 -4.37 -2.47
CA MET A 62 2.69 -3.67 -2.48
C MET A 62 2.49 -2.23 -2.03
N LEU A 63 3.39 -1.77 -1.17
CA LEU A 63 3.51 -0.37 -0.82
C LEU A 63 4.76 0.21 -1.47
N THR A 64 4.63 1.33 -2.18
CA THR A 64 5.75 1.99 -2.85
C THR A 64 5.82 3.46 -2.47
N HIS A 65 7.01 4.05 -2.61
CA HIS A 65 7.21 5.49 -2.46
C HIS A 65 6.95 6.19 -3.79
N GLY A 66 6.15 7.25 -3.77
CA GLY A 66 5.70 8.01 -4.92
C GLY A 66 4.65 7.29 -5.77
N SER A 67 4.50 7.75 -7.01
CA SER A 67 3.60 7.16 -8.01
C SER A 67 4.17 5.93 -8.74
N GLY A 68 5.38 5.50 -8.39
CA GLY A 68 6.12 4.46 -9.11
C GLY A 68 6.27 3.17 -8.32
N MET A 69 6.26 2.04 -9.04
CA MET A 69 6.64 0.71 -8.52
C MET A 69 8.16 0.51 -8.35
N SER A 70 8.96 1.53 -8.61
CA SER A 70 10.42 1.43 -8.74
C SER A 70 11.13 0.96 -7.47
N SER A 71 10.48 1.02 -6.30
CA SER A 71 11.05 0.59 -5.03
C SER A 71 9.94 0.16 -4.05
N PRO A 72 9.51 -1.12 -4.07
CA PRO A 72 8.58 -1.62 -3.07
C PRO A 72 9.24 -1.57 -1.70
N ILE A 73 8.55 -0.92 -0.76
CA ILE A 73 8.99 -0.75 0.62
C ILE A 73 8.59 -1.97 1.43
N SER A 74 7.46 -2.56 1.09
CA SER A 74 6.91 -3.73 1.77
C SER A 74 5.91 -4.43 0.86
N ALA A 75 5.84 -5.74 1.01
CA ALA A 75 4.90 -6.60 0.31
C ALA A 75 4.19 -7.51 1.31
N LEU A 76 2.88 -7.69 1.13
CA LEU A 76 2.07 -8.63 1.87
C LEU A 76 1.33 -9.55 0.90
N MET A 77 1.63 -10.84 0.94
CA MET A 77 0.90 -11.83 0.17
C MET A 77 -0.45 -12.11 0.85
N ILE A 78 -1.51 -12.09 0.06
CA ILE A 78 -2.88 -12.46 0.43
C ILE A 78 -3.21 -13.73 -0.35
N ARG A 79 -3.78 -14.71 0.34
CA ARG A 79 -4.28 -15.95 -0.27
C ARG A 79 -5.79 -15.96 -0.28
N ALA A 80 -6.36 -16.39 -1.40
CA ALA A 80 -7.80 -16.59 -1.55
C ALA A 80 -8.25 -17.93 -0.94
#